data_AF-A0A2E8GBR7-F1
#
_entry.id   AF-A0A2E8GBR7-F1
#
_cell.length_a   1.000
_cell.length_b   1.000
_cell.length_c   1.000
_cell.angle_alpha   90.00
_cell.angle_beta   90.00
_cell.angle_gamma   90.00
#
_symmetry.space_group_name_H-M   'P 1'
#
loop_
_entity.id
_entity.type
_entity.pdbx_description
1 polymer ?
#
loop_
_entity_poly.entity_id
_entity_poly.type
_entity_poly.pdbx_seq_one_letter_code
_entity_poly.pdbx_strand_id
1 'polypeptide(L)'
;MTAENMKIDKWESQNHGGSPTTNESKKYAIFVGRYQPYHQGHTSLIMQKIKQGIPVLIMVRDIAPDAKNPFTTEQTVEMIEKFHSDHGHDVKVMIIPDIESVNYGRGVGYEINEFTPPEDIGFISATKIRQSIKDSNDDWRLLVDESIQADVERHLLESDVEL
;
A
#
# COMPACT_ATOMS: atom_id res chain seq x y z
N MET A 1 11.31 -7.46 -13.34
CA MET A 1 11.16 -6.14 -13.99
C MET A 1 11.39 -5.11 -12.90
N THR A 2 12.42 -4.28 -13.00
CA THR A 2 12.69 -3.25 -11.98
C THR A 2 11.57 -2.20 -11.98
N ALA A 3 11.26 -1.64 -10.81
CA ALA A 3 10.21 -0.63 -10.63
C ALA A 3 10.36 0.61 -11.55
N GLU A 4 11.55 0.81 -12.13
CA GLU A 4 11.85 1.89 -13.08
C GLU A 4 11.13 1.75 -14.45
N ASN A 5 10.73 0.54 -14.86
CA ASN A 5 10.15 0.30 -16.19
C ASN A 5 8.62 0.08 -16.21
N MET A 6 7.94 0.25 -15.08
CA MET A 6 6.49 0.21 -15.05
C MET A 6 5.95 1.51 -15.68
N LYS A 7 5.29 1.41 -16.84
CA LYS A 7 4.36 2.46 -17.30
C LYS A 7 3.31 2.60 -16.22
N ILE A 8 3.46 3.62 -15.39
CA ILE A 8 2.45 3.98 -14.41
C ILE A 8 1.51 4.90 -15.15
N ASP A 9 0.41 4.33 -15.63
CA ASP A 9 -0.67 5.12 -16.17
C ASP A 9 -1.12 6.10 -15.08
N LYS A 10 -1.38 7.35 -15.48
CA LYS A 10 -1.84 8.38 -14.57
C LYS A 10 -3.26 8.02 -14.15
N TRP A 11 -3.46 7.79 -12.86
CA TRP A 11 -4.80 7.48 -12.34
C TRP A 11 -5.64 8.75 -12.36
N GLU A 12 -6.92 8.60 -12.67
CA GLU A 12 -7.87 9.70 -12.51
C GLU A 12 -8.04 9.98 -11.02
N SER A 13 -8.11 11.27 -10.65
CA SER A 13 -8.33 11.65 -9.27
C SER A 13 -9.31 12.80 -9.10
N GLN A 14 -10.05 12.77 -8.00
CA GLN A 14 -11.01 13.80 -7.61
C GLN A 14 -10.70 14.26 -6.19
N ASN A 15 -10.56 15.58 -5.99
CA ASN A 15 -10.40 16.17 -4.67
C ASN A 15 -11.76 16.51 -4.07
N HIS A 16 -12.06 15.95 -2.90
CA HIS A 16 -13.25 16.19 -2.09
C HIS A 16 -12.97 17.11 -0.88
N GLY A 17 -11.71 17.48 -0.67
CA GLY A 17 -11.22 18.27 0.45
C GLY A 17 -11.04 19.76 0.14
N GLY A 18 -10.11 20.37 0.88
CA GLY A 18 -9.74 21.78 0.69
C GLY A 18 -8.52 21.96 -0.20
N SER A 19 -8.03 23.20 -0.24
CA SER A 19 -6.72 23.50 -0.82
C SER A 19 -5.60 23.04 0.13
N PRO A 20 -4.47 22.55 -0.41
CA PRO A 20 -3.33 22.18 0.40
C PRO A 20 -2.69 23.39 1.08
N THR A 21 -2.10 23.16 2.25
CA THR A 21 -1.42 24.17 3.06
C THR A 21 -0.21 24.79 2.34
N THR A 22 0.02 26.08 2.59
CA THR A 22 1.18 26.83 2.10
C THR A 22 2.39 26.75 3.02
N ASN A 23 2.29 26.04 4.15
CA ASN A 23 3.40 25.89 5.10
C ASN A 23 4.67 25.33 4.42
N GLU A 24 5.84 25.76 4.89
CA GLU A 24 7.14 25.34 4.33
C GLU A 24 7.55 23.92 4.77
N SER A 25 6.98 23.43 5.88
CA SER A 25 7.26 22.09 6.40
C SER A 25 7.00 21.02 5.34
N LYS A 26 7.85 19.98 5.31
CA LYS A 26 7.71 18.80 4.44
C LYS A 26 6.29 18.21 4.54
N LYS A 27 5.63 18.02 3.40
CA LYS A 27 4.22 17.58 3.31
C LYS A 27 4.17 16.15 2.79
N TYR A 28 3.50 15.28 3.51
CA TYR A 28 3.35 13.88 3.15
C TYR A 28 1.99 13.61 2.52
N ALA A 29 1.94 12.77 1.49
CA ALA A 29 0.71 12.18 1.01
C ALA A 29 0.39 10.93 1.83
N ILE A 30 -0.83 10.85 2.38
CA ILE A 30 -1.24 9.73 3.23
C ILE A 30 -1.89 8.64 2.38
N PHE A 31 -1.52 7.39 2.63
CA PHE A 31 -2.23 6.21 2.16
C PHE A 31 -2.54 5.30 3.35
N VAL A 32 -3.76 4.78 3.42
CA VAL A 32 -4.23 3.98 4.55
C VAL A 32 -4.67 2.61 4.05
N GLY A 33 -4.28 1.55 4.74
CA GLY A 33 -4.64 0.20 4.33
C GLY A 33 -4.26 -0.88 5.33
N ARG A 34 -4.65 -2.13 4.98
CA ARG A 34 -4.27 -3.34 5.71
C ARG A 34 -3.06 -4.05 5.09
N TYR A 35 -2.93 -3.97 3.76
CA TYR A 35 -1.80 -4.46 2.97
C TYR A 35 -1.46 -5.95 3.17
N GLN A 36 -2.41 -6.84 2.88
CA GLN A 36 -2.38 -8.27 3.26
C GLN A 36 -2.32 -9.26 2.07
N PRO A 37 -1.31 -9.26 1.18
CA PRO A 37 -0.01 -8.60 1.30
C PRO A 37 0.08 -7.24 0.59
N TYR A 38 1.22 -6.57 0.76
CA TYR A 38 1.61 -5.43 -0.05
C TYR A 38 1.93 -5.88 -1.49
N HIS A 39 1.37 -5.21 -2.50
CA HIS A 39 1.35 -5.70 -3.88
C HIS A 39 1.26 -4.54 -4.88
N GLN A 40 1.37 -4.86 -6.18
CA GLN A 40 1.44 -3.88 -7.27
C GLN A 40 0.28 -2.90 -7.32
N GLY A 41 -0.95 -3.31 -7.00
CA GLY A 41 -2.06 -2.37 -6.87
C GLY A 41 -1.80 -1.23 -5.85
N HIS A 42 -1.23 -1.57 -4.68
CA HIS A 42 -0.88 -0.59 -3.65
C HIS A 42 0.30 0.29 -4.08
N THR A 43 1.38 -0.34 -4.58
CA THR A 43 2.58 0.39 -4.98
C THR A 43 2.29 1.32 -6.15
N SER A 44 1.50 0.89 -7.15
CA SER A 44 1.11 1.72 -8.29
C SER A 44 0.38 3.00 -7.88
N LEU A 45 -0.51 2.91 -6.88
CA LEU A 45 -1.19 4.08 -6.31
C LEU A 45 -0.21 5.00 -5.59
N ILE A 46 0.64 4.45 -4.72
CA ILE A 46 1.62 5.21 -3.94
C ILE A 46 2.66 5.91 -4.83
N MET A 47 3.09 5.24 -5.91
CA MET A 47 4.03 5.79 -6.86
C MET A 47 3.50 7.00 -7.63
N GLN A 48 2.18 7.22 -7.69
CA GLN A 48 1.60 8.46 -8.25
C GLN A 48 2.15 9.70 -7.53
N LYS A 49 2.36 9.62 -6.21
CA LYS A 49 2.88 10.73 -5.39
C LYS A 49 4.40 10.73 -5.33
N ILE A 50 5.04 9.57 -5.20
CA ILE A 50 6.52 9.46 -5.19
C ILE A 50 7.12 10.04 -6.47
N LYS A 51 6.55 9.74 -7.65
CA LYS A 51 7.03 10.27 -8.93
C LYS A 51 6.86 11.79 -9.08
N GLN A 52 6.00 12.40 -8.26
CA GLN A 52 5.86 13.86 -8.18
C GLN A 52 6.85 14.49 -7.19
N GLY A 53 7.76 13.70 -6.60
CA GLY A 53 8.66 14.15 -5.54
C GLY A 53 7.96 14.39 -4.20
N ILE A 54 6.73 13.88 -4.03
CA ILE A 54 5.95 14.05 -2.81
C ILE A 54 6.26 12.86 -1.89
N PRO A 55 6.79 13.10 -0.68
CA PRO A 55 7.06 12.03 0.27
C PRO A 55 5.75 11.41 0.76
N VAL A 56 5.80 10.16 1.18
CA VAL A 56 4.59 9.37 1.49
C VAL A 56 4.56 8.93 2.95
N LEU A 57 3.38 8.99 3.56
CA LEU A 57 3.09 8.40 4.86
C LEU A 57 2.10 7.25 4.66
N ILE A 58 2.56 6.02 4.85
CA ILE A 58 1.72 4.82 4.79
C ILE A 58 1.25 4.52 6.21
N MET A 59 -0.06 4.49 6.40
CA MET A 59 -0.70 4.14 7.66
C MET A 59 -1.25 2.72 7.58
N VAL A 60 -0.68 1.83 8.39
CA VAL A 60 -1.07 0.42 8.46
C VAL A 60 -2.04 0.23 9.61
N ARG A 61 -3.23 -0.29 9.31
CA ARG A 61 -4.24 -0.59 10.33
C ARG A 61 -3.75 -1.74 11.22
N ASP A 62 -3.82 -1.53 12.53
CA ASP A 62 -3.47 -2.53 13.53
C ASP A 62 -4.54 -3.62 13.62
N ILE A 63 -4.20 -4.83 13.18
CA ILE A 63 -5.14 -5.96 13.08
C ILE A 63 -4.50 -7.24 13.58
N ALA A 64 -5.24 -7.97 14.39
CA ALA A 64 -4.87 -9.33 14.74
C ALA A 64 -4.98 -10.25 13.51
N PRO A 65 -4.07 -11.23 13.34
CA PRO A 65 -4.13 -12.15 12.22
C PRO A 65 -5.45 -12.93 12.15
N ASP A 66 -6.03 -13.01 10.95
CA ASP A 66 -7.19 -13.83 10.62
C ASP A 66 -7.13 -14.31 9.15
N ALA A 67 -8.10 -15.12 8.70
CA ALA A 67 -8.07 -15.71 7.35
C ALA A 67 -8.05 -14.66 6.22
N LYS A 68 -8.53 -13.44 6.49
CA LYS A 68 -8.51 -12.32 5.55
C LYS A 68 -7.24 -11.47 5.68
N ASN A 69 -6.55 -11.56 6.82
CA ASN A 69 -5.41 -10.77 7.22
C ASN A 69 -4.35 -11.69 7.88
N PRO A 70 -3.68 -12.57 7.13
CA PRO A 70 -2.80 -13.58 7.73
C PRO A 70 -1.50 -13.04 8.33
N PHE A 71 -1.08 -11.83 7.97
CA PHE A 71 0.14 -11.21 8.48
C PHE A 71 -0.19 -10.38 9.71
N THR A 72 0.71 -10.38 10.70
CA THR A 72 0.65 -9.40 11.78
C THR A 72 0.86 -7.99 11.22
N THR A 73 0.44 -6.98 11.99
CA THR A 73 0.69 -5.58 11.64
C THR A 73 2.18 -5.31 11.45
N GLU A 74 3.03 -5.87 12.31
CA GLU A 74 4.48 -5.71 12.27
C GLU A 74 5.09 -6.32 11.01
N GLN A 75 4.74 -7.56 10.66
CA GLN A 75 5.20 -8.20 9.43
C GLN A 75 4.83 -7.37 8.19
N THR A 76 3.63 -6.80 8.20
CA THR A 76 3.17 -5.92 7.11
C THR A 76 4.01 -4.66 7.02
N VAL A 77 4.28 -4.00 8.16
CA VAL A 77 5.13 -2.81 8.23
C VAL A 77 6.54 -3.13 7.73
N GLU A 78 7.15 -4.22 8.21
CA GLU A 78 8.49 -4.64 7.82
C GLU A 78 8.61 -4.87 6.30
N MET A 79 7.63 -5.56 5.69
CA MET A 79 7.61 -5.75 4.23
C MET A 79 7.48 -4.42 3.47
N ILE A 80 6.62 -3.50 3.93
CA ILE A 80 6.44 -2.19 3.28
C ILE A 80 7.72 -1.35 3.39
N GLU A 81 8.33 -1.30 4.58
CA GLU A 81 9.58 -0.58 4.83
C GLU A 81 10.72 -1.15 4.00
N LYS A 82 10.87 -2.48 3.95
CA LYS A 82 11.87 -3.17 3.13
C LYS A 82 11.72 -2.80 1.66
N PHE A 83 10.52 -2.93 1.08
CA PHE A 83 10.26 -2.56 -0.31
C PHE A 83 10.66 -1.11 -0.60
N HIS A 84 10.24 -0.15 0.24
CA HIS A 84 10.54 1.26 0.00
C HIS A 84 12.00 1.61 0.23
N SER A 85 12.66 0.99 1.21
CA SER A 85 14.10 1.14 1.47
C SER A 85 14.94 0.64 0.30
N ASP A 86 14.66 -0.55 -0.20
CA ASP A 86 15.40 -1.18 -1.31
C ASP A 86 15.31 -0.36 -2.61
N HIS A 87 14.25 0.41 -2.76
CA HIS A 87 14.01 1.30 -3.91
C HIS A 87 14.38 2.78 -3.65
N GLY A 88 14.88 3.13 -2.46
CA GLY A 88 15.25 4.51 -2.13
C GLY A 88 14.08 5.50 -2.10
N HIS A 89 12.88 5.03 -1.78
CA HIS A 89 11.68 5.85 -1.71
C HIS A 89 11.60 6.65 -0.39
N ASP A 90 11.16 7.92 -0.47
CA ASP A 90 10.95 8.77 0.71
C ASP A 90 9.60 8.47 1.38
N VAL A 91 9.57 7.37 2.13
CA VAL A 91 8.37 6.85 2.78
C VAL A 91 8.57 6.75 4.29
N LYS A 92 7.51 7.08 5.03
CA LYS A 92 7.34 6.75 6.44
C LYS A 92 6.19 5.77 6.58
N VAL A 93 6.33 4.81 7.47
CA VAL A 93 5.27 3.86 7.81
C VAL A 93 4.88 4.10 9.27
N MET A 94 3.58 4.05 9.57
CA MET A 94 3.09 4.12 10.95
C MET A 94 1.92 3.16 11.16
N ILE A 95 1.85 2.57 12.34
CA ILE A 95 0.71 1.77 12.77
C ILE A 95 -0.37 2.70 13.31
N ILE A 96 -1.62 2.45 12.92
CA ILE A 96 -2.80 3.19 13.40
C ILE A 96 -3.85 2.23 13.95
N PRO A 97 -4.68 2.65 14.92
CA PRO A 97 -5.79 1.83 15.39
C PRO A 97 -6.89 1.72 14.32
N ASP A 98 -7.93 0.94 14.63
CA ASP A 98 -9.18 0.96 13.89
C ASP A 98 -9.76 2.38 13.81
N ILE A 99 -10.11 2.79 12.60
CA ILE A 99 -10.69 4.10 12.31
C ILE A 99 -12.18 3.94 12.04
N GLU A 100 -13.00 4.57 12.87
CA GLU A 100 -14.46 4.62 12.67
C GLU A 100 -14.83 5.63 11.58
N SER A 101 -14.24 6.82 11.60
CA SER A 101 -14.48 7.88 10.63
C SER A 101 -13.30 8.82 10.45
N VAL A 102 -13.17 9.40 9.26
CA VAL A 102 -12.24 10.49 8.96
C VAL A 102 -13.05 11.78 8.85
N ASN A 103 -12.92 12.64 9.85
CA ASN A 103 -13.71 13.87 9.96
C ASN A 103 -12.83 15.09 9.65
N TYR A 104 -13.30 15.97 8.77
CA TYR A 104 -12.58 17.17 8.37
C TYR A 104 -13.51 18.39 8.26
N GLY A 105 -12.98 19.58 8.54
CA GLY A 105 -13.71 20.84 8.49
C GLY A 105 -13.34 21.71 7.29
N ARG A 106 -13.81 22.96 7.27
CA ARG A 106 -13.39 23.95 6.27
C ARG A 106 -11.96 24.39 6.55
N GLY A 107 -11.11 24.41 5.52
CA GLY A 107 -9.77 25.00 5.60
C GLY A 107 -8.73 24.16 6.35
N VAL A 108 -8.86 22.83 6.33
CA VAL A 108 -7.94 21.89 7.01
C VAL A 108 -6.50 21.87 6.46
N GLY A 109 -6.25 22.50 5.30
CA GLY A 109 -4.91 22.64 4.73
C GLY A 109 -4.39 21.38 4.05
N TYR A 110 -5.28 20.50 3.60
CA TYR A 110 -4.95 19.36 2.75
C TYR A 110 -6.09 19.01 1.80
N GLU A 111 -5.73 18.32 0.73
CA GLU A 111 -6.65 17.70 -0.22
C GLU A 111 -7.13 16.35 0.31
N ILE A 112 -8.32 15.93 -0.12
CA ILE A 112 -8.85 14.59 0.11
C ILE A 112 -9.07 13.98 -1.27
N ASN A 113 -8.09 13.21 -1.73
CA ASN A 113 -8.02 12.73 -3.10
C ASN A 113 -8.52 11.29 -3.21
N GLU A 114 -9.59 11.07 -3.95
CA GLU A 114 -10.01 9.76 -4.43
C GLU A 114 -9.29 9.45 -5.73
N PHE A 115 -8.72 8.25 -5.86
CA PHE A 115 -7.99 7.80 -7.06
C PHE A 115 -8.68 6.58 -7.66
N THR A 116 -8.94 6.62 -8.97
CA THR A 116 -9.54 5.52 -9.71
C THR A 116 -8.45 4.75 -10.46
N PRO A 117 -8.26 3.44 -10.18
CA PRO A 117 -7.28 2.63 -10.90
C PRO A 117 -7.69 2.40 -12.36
N PRO A 118 -6.72 2.30 -13.28
CA PRO A 118 -6.89 1.67 -14.58
C PRO A 118 -7.42 0.24 -14.44
N GLU A 119 -8.12 -0.24 -15.46
CA GLU A 119 -8.85 -1.52 -15.43
C GLU A 119 -7.92 -2.72 -15.14
N ASP A 120 -6.74 -2.76 -15.76
CA ASP A 120 -5.72 -3.81 -15.58
C ASP A 120 -5.19 -3.89 -14.14
N ILE A 121 -4.99 -2.75 -13.49
CA ILE A 121 -4.55 -2.69 -12.09
C ILE A 121 -5.71 -3.00 -11.13
N GLY A 122 -6.93 -2.58 -11.46
CA GLY A 122 -8.13 -2.80 -10.63
C GLY A 122 -8.45 -4.26 -10.35
N PHE A 123 -7.95 -5.20 -11.19
CA PHE A 123 -8.16 -6.64 -11.00
C PHE A 123 -7.20 -7.29 -9.99
N ILE A 124 -6.12 -6.60 -9.60
CA ILE A 124 -5.14 -7.08 -8.62
C ILE A 124 -5.78 -7.04 -7.24
N SER A 125 -5.85 -8.20 -6.57
CA SER A 125 -6.36 -8.27 -5.21
C SER A 125 -5.50 -9.17 -4.35
N ALA A 126 -5.30 -8.74 -3.11
CA ALA A 126 -4.66 -9.52 -2.07
C ALA A 126 -5.26 -10.92 -1.90
N THR A 127 -6.59 -11.06 -2.01
CA THR A 127 -7.27 -12.36 -1.93
C THR A 127 -6.82 -13.32 -3.03
N LYS A 128 -6.74 -12.87 -4.28
CA LYS A 128 -6.26 -13.70 -5.40
C LYS A 128 -4.80 -14.11 -5.20
N ILE A 129 -3.96 -13.18 -4.73
CA ILE A 129 -2.54 -13.45 -4.42
C ILE A 129 -2.41 -14.56 -3.37
N ARG A 130 -3.14 -14.46 -2.25
CA ARG A 130 -3.12 -15.50 -1.22
C ARG A 130 -3.61 -16.86 -1.75
N GLN A 131 -4.64 -16.86 -2.61
CA GLN A 131 -5.15 -18.09 -3.22
C GLN A 131 -4.12 -18.73 -4.17
N SER A 132 -3.46 -17.94 -5.02
CA SER A 132 -2.40 -18.43 -5.92
C SER A 132 -1.28 -19.11 -5.14
N ILE A 133 -0.87 -18.55 -3.99
CA ILE A 133 0.16 -19.15 -3.13
C ILE A 133 -0.29 -20.52 -2.59
N LYS A 134 -1.53 -20.63 -2.11
CA LYS A 134 -2.10 -21.92 -1.65
C LYS A 134 -2.14 -22.97 -2.75
N ASP A 135 -2.53 -22.55 -3.94
CA ASP A 135 -2.66 -23.43 -5.10
C ASP A 135 -1.29 -23.79 -5.72
N SER A 136 -0.18 -23.37 -5.07
CA SER A 136 1.19 -23.53 -5.58
C SER A 136 1.37 -22.96 -6.99
N ASN A 137 0.61 -21.90 -7.31
CA ASN A 137 0.70 -21.15 -8.55
C ASN A 137 1.54 -19.90 -8.33
N ASP A 138 2.71 -19.82 -8.96
CA ASP A 138 3.66 -18.71 -8.84
C ASP A 138 3.27 -17.40 -9.55
N ASP A 139 2.10 -17.31 -10.21
CA ASP A 139 1.63 -16.10 -10.88
C ASP A 139 1.61 -14.86 -9.96
N TRP A 140 1.45 -15.06 -8.65
CA TRP A 140 1.47 -13.98 -7.66
C TRP A 140 2.80 -13.23 -7.62
N ARG A 141 3.91 -13.87 -8.00
CA ARG A 141 5.26 -13.26 -8.04
C ARG A 141 5.36 -12.15 -9.08
N LEU A 142 4.46 -12.12 -10.07
CA LEU A 142 4.36 -11.01 -11.01
C LEU A 142 3.68 -9.78 -10.38
N LEU A 143 2.92 -9.97 -9.30
CA LEU A 143 2.09 -8.96 -8.65
C LEU A 143 2.68 -8.44 -7.34
N VAL A 144 3.73 -9.07 -6.83
CA VAL A 144 4.42 -8.71 -5.59
C VAL A 144 5.89 -8.49 -5.91
N ASP A 145 6.46 -7.39 -5.41
CA ASP A 145 7.84 -7.03 -5.68
C ASP A 145 8.83 -8.07 -5.13
N GLU A 146 9.88 -8.36 -5.89
CA GLU A 146 10.86 -9.41 -5.58
C GLU A 146 11.52 -9.24 -4.21
N SER A 147 11.67 -8.00 -3.75
CA SER A 147 12.27 -7.69 -2.43
C SER A 147 11.49 -8.32 -1.27
N ILE A 148 10.18 -8.50 -1.39
CA ILE A 148 9.30 -8.96 -0.30
C ILE A 148 8.69 -10.34 -0.54
N GLN A 149 8.86 -10.94 -1.73
CA GLN A 149 8.25 -12.24 -2.05
C GLN A 149 8.62 -13.33 -1.04
N ALA A 150 9.89 -13.42 -0.66
CA ALA A 150 10.34 -14.42 0.30
C ALA A 150 9.71 -14.24 1.70
N ASP A 151 9.43 -13.00 2.10
CA ASP A 151 8.80 -12.70 3.39
C ASP A 151 7.29 -13.00 3.34
N VAL A 152 6.62 -12.67 2.23
CA VAL A 152 5.22 -13.03 1.97
C VAL A 152 5.02 -14.54 2.06
N GLU A 153 5.84 -15.31 1.34
CA GLU A 153 5.75 -16.76 1.31
C GLU A 153 6.04 -17.38 2.69
N ARG A 154 7.13 -16.93 3.35
CA ARG A 154 7.49 -17.39 4.69
C ARG A 154 6.36 -17.15 5.69
N HIS A 155 5.87 -15.92 5.79
CA HIS A 155 4.86 -15.57 6.80
C HIS A 155 3.50 -16.19 6.52
N LEU A 156 3.13 -16.44 5.25
CA LEU A 156 1.91 -17.18 4.93
C LEU A 156 2.02 -18.65 5.32
N LEU A 157 3.18 -19.28 5.11
CA LEU A 157 3.42 -20.68 5.48
C LEU A 157 3.54 -20.87 7.00
N GLU A 158 4.06 -19.87 7.71
CA GLU A 158 4.15 -19.84 9.17
C GLU A 158 2.85 -19.40 9.86
N SER A 159 1.86 -18.92 9.10
CA SER A 159 0.59 -18.45 9.66
C SER A 159 -0.18 -19.63 10.25
N ASP A 160 -0.46 -19.57 11.55
CA ASP A 160 -1.34 -20.53 12.25
C ASP A 160 -2.82 -20.35 11.86
N VAL A 161 -3.13 -19.40 10.98
CA VAL A 161 -4.49 -19.09 10.58
C VAL A 161 -4.91 -19.95 9.39
N GLU A 162 -6.01 -20.68 9.57
CA GLU A 162 -6.66 -21.41 8.48
C GLU A 162 -7.29 -20.41 7.49
N LEU A 163 -6.55 -20.12 6.42
CA LEU A 163 -6.89 -19.17 5.38
C LEU A 163 -8.07 -19.61 4.50
#